data_AF-A0AA37JYN0-F1
#
_entry.id   AF-A0AA37JYN0-F1
#
_cell.length_a   1.000
_cell.length_b   1.000
_cell.length_c   1.000
_cell.angle_alpha   90.00
_cell.angle_beta   90.00
_cell.angle_gamma   90.00
#
_symmetry.space_group_name_H-M   'P 1'
#
loop_
_entity.id
_entity.type
_entity.pdbx_description
1 polymer ?
#
loop_
_entity_poly.entity_id
_entity_poly.type
_entity_poly.pdbx_seq_one_letter_code
_entity_poly.pdbx_strand_id
1 'polypeptide(L)'
;MRVAIIGSREIYGYGLDELISHIPQNASELVSGGAAGVDALAEQAAGRLGLPIRVFRPDYDRDGRFAPLVRNSEIVGYADLVLAFWDGRSRGTADTLRKCVETGTPFRIIHIP
;
A
#
# COMPACT_ATOMS: atom_id res chain seq x y z
N MET A 1 -14.63 -1.79 -4.17
CA MET A 1 -13.28 -1.73 -4.80
C MET A 1 -12.22 -2.05 -3.75
N ARG A 2 -11.27 -2.93 -4.06
CA ARG A 2 -10.10 -3.24 -3.22
C ARG A 2 -9.02 -2.19 -3.46
N VAL A 3 -8.71 -1.41 -2.43
CA VAL A 3 -7.75 -0.29 -2.53
C VAL A 3 -6.51 -0.63 -1.74
N ALA A 4 -5.38 -0.82 -2.42
CA ALA A 4 -4.10 -0.97 -1.76
C ALA A 4 -3.56 0.39 -1.34
N ILE A 5 -3.10 0.47 -0.10
CA ILE A 5 -2.42 1.61 0.48
C ILE A 5 -1.04 1.13 0.86
N ILE A 6 -0.05 1.65 0.15
CA ILE A 6 1.36 1.27 0.30
C ILE A 6 2.19 2.53 0.32
N GLY A 7 3.38 2.46 0.91
CA GLY A 7 4.27 3.60 0.83
C GLY A 7 5.53 3.53 1.65
N SER A 8 6.13 4.71 1.83
CA SER A 8 7.38 4.85 2.57
C SER A 8 7.18 4.52 4.05
N ARG A 9 8.25 4.00 4.66
CA ARG A 9 8.25 3.59 6.08
C ARG A 9 8.41 4.76 7.03
N GLU A 10 9.03 5.82 6.53
CA GLU A 10 9.21 7.09 7.23
C GLU A 10 8.15 8.05 6.70
N ILE A 11 7.26 8.50 7.58
CA ILE A 11 6.16 9.41 7.28
C ILE A 11 6.13 10.50 8.35
N TYR A 12 6.96 11.52 8.16
CA TYR A 12 7.01 12.65 9.09
C TYR A 12 5.93 13.67 8.73
N GLY A 13 5.01 13.95 9.65
CA GLY A 13 3.99 14.98 9.46
C GLY A 13 2.82 14.61 8.54
N TYR A 14 2.79 13.39 8.01
CA TYR A 14 1.64 12.90 7.24
C TYR A 14 0.62 12.19 8.14
N GLY A 15 -0.62 12.68 8.15
CA GLY A 15 -1.65 12.28 9.10
C GLY A 15 -2.62 11.22 8.57
N LEU A 16 -3.33 10.57 9.51
CA LEU A 16 -4.37 9.60 9.20
C LEU A 16 -5.53 10.21 8.39
N ASP A 17 -6.00 11.39 8.76
CA ASP A 17 -7.12 12.06 8.07
C ASP A 17 -6.77 12.44 6.63
N GLU A 18 -5.53 12.85 6.40
CA GLU A 18 -5.03 13.18 5.06
C GLU A 18 -4.98 11.92 4.19
N LEU A 19 -4.46 10.81 4.72
CA LEU A 19 -4.48 9.51 4.04
C LEU A 19 -5.91 9.07 3.71
N ILE A 20 -6.84 9.16 4.66
CA ILE A 20 -8.25 8.80 4.48
C ILE A 20 -8.89 9.63 3.36
N SER A 21 -8.55 10.91 3.24
CA SER A 21 -9.10 11.79 2.21
C SER A 21 -8.80 11.33 0.77
N HIS A 22 -7.77 10.51 0.58
CA HIS A 22 -7.43 9.93 -0.72
C HIS A 22 -8.17 8.62 -1.04
N ILE A 23 -8.80 7.98 -0.05
CA ILE A 23 -9.50 6.71 -0.23
C ILE A 23 -10.83 6.95 -0.96
N PRO A 24 -11.09 6.28 -2.10
CA PRO A 24 -12.37 6.38 -2.79
C PRO A 24 -13.55 5.97 -1.90
N GLN A 25 -14.67 6.69 -1.99
CA GLN A 25 -15.88 6.38 -1.20
C GLN A 25 -16.49 5.00 -1.50
N ASN A 26 -16.22 4.43 -2.68
CA ASN A 26 -16.65 3.07 -3.07
C ASN A 26 -15.60 1.99 -2.73
N ALA A 27 -14.58 2.32 -1.93
CA ALA A 27 -13.69 1.32 -1.35
C ALA A 27 -14.50 0.35 -0.47
N SER A 28 -14.32 -0.94 -0.70
CA SER A 28 -15.02 -2.01 0.04
C SER A 28 -14.06 -2.84 0.89
N GLU A 29 -12.75 -2.73 0.63
CA GLU A 29 -11.67 -3.41 1.35
C GLU A 29 -10.38 -2.61 1.14
N LEU A 30 -9.59 -2.45 2.21
CA LEU A 30 -8.24 -1.91 2.13
C LEU A 30 -7.22 -3.05 2.03
N VAL A 31 -6.10 -2.79 1.39
CA VAL A 31 -5.00 -3.76 1.24
C VAL A 31 -3.70 -3.09 1.69
N SER A 32 -2.92 -3.76 2.53
CA SER A 32 -1.65 -3.25 3.07
C SER A 32 -0.57 -4.33 3.00
N GLY A 33 0.69 -3.91 3.07
CA GLY A 33 1.84 -4.79 3.20
C GLY A 33 2.29 -5.06 4.63
N GLY A 34 1.67 -4.42 5.62
CA GLY A 34 1.99 -4.60 7.03
C GLY A 34 3.38 -4.10 7.42
N ALA A 35 3.97 -3.18 6.64
CA ALA A 35 5.20 -2.49 7.01
C ALA A 35 4.94 -1.36 8.02
N ALA A 36 6.01 -0.76 8.55
CA ALA A 36 5.91 0.50 9.28
C ALA A 36 5.52 1.65 8.35
N GLY A 37 5.12 2.79 8.95
CA GLY A 37 4.79 4.01 8.21
C GLY A 37 3.42 3.95 7.56
N VAL A 38 3.36 4.16 6.24
CA VAL A 38 2.11 4.23 5.48
C VAL A 38 1.23 3.00 5.69
N ASP A 39 1.82 1.81 5.66
CA ASP A 39 1.11 0.54 5.82
C ASP A 39 0.45 0.43 7.21
N ALA A 40 1.04 1.01 8.26
CA ALA A 40 0.46 1.07 9.59
C ALA A 40 -0.69 2.10 9.68
N LEU A 41 -0.56 3.24 8.99
CA LEU A 41 -1.68 4.18 8.86
C LEU A 41 -2.84 3.59 8.04
N ALA A 42 -2.57 2.74 7.06
CA ALA A 42 -3.62 2.03 6.31
C ALA A 42 -4.46 1.12 7.21
N GLU A 43 -3.82 0.41 8.15
CA GLU A 43 -4.51 -0.40 9.16
C GLU A 43 -5.38 0.46 10.09
N GLN A 44 -4.88 1.62 10.51
CA GLN A 44 -5.67 2.58 11.27
C GLN A 44 -6.86 3.15 10.47
N ALA A 45 -6.65 3.45 9.19
CA ALA A 45 -7.68 3.97 8.29
C ALA A 45 -8.81 2.96 8.08
N ALA A 46 -8.47 1.67 7.90
CA ALA A 46 -9.46 0.60 7.84
C ALA A 46 -10.35 0.58 9.08
N GLY A 47 -9.72 0.61 10.27
CA GLY A 47 -10.44 0.68 11.54
C GLY A 47 -11.32 1.93 11.66
N ARG A 48 -10.80 3.09 11.26
CA ARG A 48 -11.53 4.37 11.34
C ARG A 48 -12.74 4.43 10.41
N LEU A 49 -12.65 3.82 9.24
CA LEU A 49 -13.69 3.76 8.21
C LEU A 49 -14.64 2.56 8.37
N GLY A 50 -14.33 1.61 9.26
CA GLY A 50 -15.08 0.36 9.40
C GLY A 50 -14.96 -0.55 8.18
N LEU A 51 -13.86 -0.44 7.42
CA LEU A 51 -13.60 -1.28 6.25
C LEU A 51 -12.79 -2.53 6.63
N PRO A 52 -13.04 -3.69 5.99
CA PRO A 52 -12.15 -4.82 6.13
C PRO A 52 -10.77 -4.47 5.55
N ILE A 53 -9.73 -5.09 6.09
CA ILE A 53 -8.36 -4.94 5.60
C ILE A 53 -7.69 -6.30 5.41
N ARG A 54 -6.98 -6.43 4.28
CA ARG A 54 -6.09 -7.55 4.00
C ARG A 54 -4.65 -7.11 4.08
N VAL A 55 -3.87 -7.79 4.92
CA VAL A 55 -2.44 -7.50 5.10
C VAL A 55 -1.61 -8.63 4.50
N PHE A 56 -0.86 -8.32 3.45
CA PHE A 56 0.07 -9.23 2.81
C PHE A 56 1.46 -9.09 3.45
N ARG A 57 1.85 -10.07 4.26
CA ARG A 57 3.19 -10.08 4.89
C ARG A 57 4.17 -10.89 4.03
N PRO A 58 5.44 -10.48 3.94
CA PRO A 58 6.46 -11.24 3.21
C PRO A 58 6.66 -12.63 3.83
N ASP A 59 6.60 -13.66 3.00
CA ASP A 59 6.86 -15.06 3.36
C ASP A 59 8.34 -15.41 3.15
N TYR A 60 9.16 -15.14 4.17
CA TYR A 60 10.61 -15.36 4.10
C TYR A 60 11.00 -16.85 4.09
N ASP A 61 10.17 -17.73 4.63
CA ASP A 61 10.44 -19.17 4.63
C ASP A 61 10.31 -19.74 3.22
N ARG A 62 9.31 -19.26 2.47
CA ARG A 62 9.06 -19.69 1.09
C ARG A 62 9.94 -18.98 0.07
N ASP A 63 10.01 -17.65 0.14
CA ASP A 63 10.56 -16.81 -0.94
C ASP A 63 11.94 -16.22 -0.59
N GLY A 64 12.45 -16.49 0.62
CA GLY A 64 13.75 -16.04 1.09
C GLY A 64 13.92 -14.53 0.96
N ARG A 65 15.08 -14.08 0.46
CA ARG A 65 15.37 -12.65 0.26
C ARG A 65 14.42 -11.95 -0.71
N PHE A 66 13.69 -12.69 -1.55
CA PHE A 66 12.77 -12.13 -2.53
C PHE A 66 11.35 -11.96 -1.98
N ALA A 67 11.07 -12.41 -0.76
CA ALA A 67 9.75 -12.33 -0.14
C ALA A 67 9.10 -10.95 -0.21
N PRO A 68 9.81 -9.81 0.01
CA PRO A 68 9.20 -8.49 -0.14
C PRO A 68 8.73 -8.21 -1.56
N LEU A 69 9.48 -8.67 -2.57
CA LEU A 69 9.13 -8.48 -3.98
C LEU A 69 7.96 -9.38 -4.37
N VAL A 70 7.94 -10.65 -3.95
CA VAL A 70 6.81 -11.55 -4.22
C VAL A 70 5.53 -10.98 -3.61
N ARG A 71 5.58 -10.58 -2.33
CA ARG A 71 4.49 -9.89 -1.62
C ARG A 71 4.01 -8.64 -2.36
N ASN A 72 4.90 -7.80 -2.86
CA ASN A 72 4.52 -6.62 -3.63
C ASN A 72 3.70 -7.00 -4.89
N SER A 73 4.06 -8.10 -5.56
CA SER A 73 3.29 -8.60 -6.70
C SER A 73 1.92 -9.12 -6.29
N GLU A 74 1.82 -9.79 -5.13
CA GLU A 74 0.54 -10.26 -4.58
C GLU A 74 -0.42 -9.08 -4.28
N ILE A 75 0.10 -7.98 -3.70
CA ILE A 75 -0.69 -6.76 -3.46
C ILE A 75 -1.21 -6.19 -4.78
N VAL A 76 -0.34 -6.02 -5.78
CA VAL A 76 -0.72 -5.43 -7.09
C VAL A 76 -1.72 -6.31 -7.82
N GLY A 77 -1.57 -7.64 -7.76
CA GLY A 77 -2.49 -8.58 -8.39
C GLY A 77 -3.85 -8.69 -7.68
N TYR A 78 -3.92 -8.34 -6.40
CA TYR A 78 -5.15 -8.41 -5.62
C TYR A 78 -5.96 -7.10 -5.64
N ALA A 79 -5.28 -5.96 -5.77
CA ALA A 79 -5.90 -4.64 -5.70
C ALA A 79 -6.54 -4.19 -7.02
N ASP A 80 -7.66 -3.48 -6.93
CA ASP A 80 -8.29 -2.82 -8.08
C ASP A 80 -7.69 -1.41 -8.31
N LEU A 81 -7.12 -0.80 -7.26
CA LEU A 81 -6.44 0.49 -7.27
C LEU A 81 -5.30 0.50 -6.24
N VAL A 82 -4.15 1.07 -6.59
CA VAL A 82 -3.02 1.29 -5.67
C VAL A 82 -2.82 2.78 -5.37
N LEU A 83 -2.88 3.16 -4.09
CA LEU A 83 -2.49 4.47 -3.58
C LEU A 83 -1.08 4.36 -2.99
N ALA A 84 -0.12 4.97 -3.67
CA ALA A 84 1.29 4.94 -3.30
C ALA A 84 1.72 6.26 -2.65
N PHE A 85 1.86 6.26 -1.33
CA PHE A 85 2.36 7.41 -0.57
C PHE A 85 3.89 7.37 -0.56
N TRP A 86 4.53 8.26 -1.31
CA TRP A 86 5.94 8.12 -1.68
C TRP A 86 6.76 9.39 -1.44
N ASP A 87 7.86 9.21 -0.72
CA ASP A 87 8.93 10.19 -0.47
C ASP A 87 9.91 10.35 -1.65
N GLY A 88 9.68 9.63 -2.75
CA GLY A 88 10.59 9.58 -3.91
C GLY A 88 11.85 8.73 -3.70
N ARG A 89 12.03 8.09 -2.53
CA ARG A 89 13.25 7.35 -2.16
C ARG A 89 13.00 5.89 -1.84
N SER A 90 11.83 5.54 -1.31
CA SER A 90 11.48 4.17 -0.94
C SER A 90 11.57 3.22 -2.15
N ARG A 91 12.57 2.33 -2.12
CA ARG A 91 12.78 1.30 -3.15
C ARG A 91 11.62 0.30 -3.21
N GLY A 92 11.01 0.01 -2.06
CA GLY A 92 9.86 -0.90 -1.98
C GLY A 92 8.63 -0.31 -2.67
N THR A 93 8.39 1.00 -2.47
CA THR A 93 7.30 1.73 -3.14
C THR A 93 7.56 1.82 -4.65
N ALA A 94 8.80 2.11 -5.06
CA ALA A 94 9.18 2.15 -6.47
C ALA A 94 8.98 0.78 -7.16
N ASP A 95 9.31 -0.32 -6.48
CA ASP A 95 9.07 -1.68 -6.98
C ASP A 95 7.57 -1.96 -7.20
N THR A 96 6.72 -1.59 -6.25
CA THR A 96 5.26 -1.73 -6.39
C THR A 96 4.72 -0.90 -7.55
N LEU A 97 5.15 0.36 -7.69
CA LEU A 97 4.74 1.24 -8.79
C LEU A 97 5.13 0.68 -10.16
N ARG A 98 6.37 0.16 -10.29
CA ARG A 98 6.83 -0.50 -11.51
C ARG A 98 5.93 -1.68 -11.87
N LYS A 99 5.55 -2.50 -10.89
CA LYS A 99 4.63 -3.63 -11.10
C LYS A 99 3.25 -3.18 -11.57
N CYS A 100 2.71 -2.09 -11.00
CA CYS A 100 1.44 -1.54 -11.47
C CYS A 100 1.51 -1.13 -12.96
N VAL A 101 2.63 -0.53 -13.39
CA VAL A 101 2.85 -0.19 -14.81
C VAL A 101 2.91 -1.45 -15.68
N GLU A 102 3.64 -2.48 -15.25
CA GLU A 102 3.78 -3.75 -15.97
C GLU A 102 2.46 -4.51 -16.12
N THR A 103 1.59 -4.46 -15.11
CA THR A 103 0.30 -5.18 -15.10
C THR A 103 -0.87 -4.35 -15.60
N GLY A 104 -0.69 -3.04 -15.80
CA GLY A 104 -1.77 -2.10 -16.09
C GLY A 104 -2.71 -1.85 -14.91
N THR A 105 -2.31 -2.20 -13.68
CA THR A 105 -3.11 -1.95 -12.47
C THR A 105 -3.19 -0.44 -12.22
N PRO A 106 -4.39 0.15 -12.08
CA PRO A 106 -4.53 1.58 -11.78
C PRO A 106 -3.78 1.98 -10.51
N PHE A 107 -3.04 3.09 -10.56
CA PHE A 107 -2.34 3.62 -9.40
C PHE A 107 -2.36 5.14 -9.34
N ARG A 108 -2.16 5.68 -8.14
CA ARG A 108 -1.93 7.10 -7.88
C ARG A 108 -0.72 7.26 -6.97
N ILE A 109 0.13 8.24 -7.28
CA ILE A 109 1.24 8.64 -6.43
C ILE A 109 0.77 9.83 -5.59
N ILE A 110 0.91 9.72 -4.27
CA ILE A 110 0.72 10.80 -3.31
C ILE A 110 2.10 11.14 -2.77
N HIS A 111 2.59 12.35 -3.05
CA HIS A 111 3.88 12.78 -2.54
C HIS A 111 3.77 13.08 -1.05
N ILE A 112 4.67 12.48 -0.27
CA ILE A 112 4.82 12.74 1.16
C ILE A 112 6.22 13.33 1.40
N PRO A 113 6.36 14.23 2.40
CA PRO A 113 7.62 14.89 2.71
C PRO A 113 8.72 13.94 3.21
#